data_AF-A0A9E5SE51-F1
#
_entry.id   AF-A0A9E5SE51-F1
#
_cell.length_a   1.000
_cell.length_b   1.000
_cell.length_c   1.000
_cell.angle_alpha   90.00
_cell.angle_beta   90.00
_cell.angle_gamma   90.00
#
_symmetry.space_group_name_H-M   'P 1'
#
loop_
_entity.id
_entity.type
_entity.pdbx_description
1 polymer ?
#
loop_
_entity_poly.entity_id
_entity_poly.type
_entity_poly.pdbx_seq_one_letter_code
_entity_poly.pdbx_strand_id
1 'polypeptide(L)'
;MRDINCCGDVFRNIILYNNGLTHWNAANYNLPMTLNLYYYGGQNNIDDIFCWAPNSNQWWITGFNPDYMTISAQDMVVLGSIDCSGCPGMYASLKDKYENATTYKDFLIFDEDGKTVWILWWQK
;
A
#
# COMPACT_ATOMS: atom_id res chain seq x y z
N MET A 1 -20.09 -10.88 -9.80
CA MET A 1 -20.06 -9.78 -8.80
C MET A 1 -18.74 -9.05 -9.03
N ARG A 2 -18.79 -7.72 -9.21
CA ARG A 2 -17.81 -6.91 -9.93
C ARG A 2 -16.46 -6.76 -9.20
N ASP A 3 -15.39 -6.97 -9.97
CA ASP A 3 -14.06 -6.33 -9.97
C ASP A 3 -13.38 -5.91 -8.65
N ILE A 4 -12.39 -6.71 -8.25
CA ILE A 4 -11.17 -6.23 -7.57
C ILE A 4 -10.06 -6.25 -8.63
N ASN A 5 -9.91 -5.15 -9.37
CA ASN A 5 -8.91 -5.00 -10.43
C ASN A 5 -8.15 -3.65 -10.34
N CYS A 6 -7.99 -3.08 -9.14
CA CYS A 6 -7.31 -1.77 -9.01
C CYS A 6 -5.80 -1.84 -8.75
N CYS A 7 -5.23 -3.02 -8.48
CA CYS A 7 -3.78 -3.18 -8.20
C CYS A 7 -3.12 -4.34 -8.98
N GLY A 8 -3.86 -5.04 -9.83
CA GLY A 8 -3.41 -6.29 -10.45
C GLY A 8 -2.49 -6.15 -11.66
N ASP A 9 -2.39 -4.97 -12.27
CA ASP A 9 -1.81 -4.85 -13.62
C ASP A 9 -0.34 -4.41 -13.65
N VAL A 10 0.31 -4.26 -12.49
CA VAL A 10 1.75 -3.92 -12.41
C VAL A 10 2.62 -5.14 -12.02
N PHE A 11 2.02 -6.21 -11.49
CA PHE A 11 2.76 -7.31 -10.85
C PHE A 11 2.43 -8.72 -11.37
N ARG A 12 1.74 -8.86 -12.52
CA ARG A 12 1.38 -10.17 -13.08
C ARG A 12 2.59 -10.90 -13.69
N ASN A 13 3.32 -11.62 -12.85
CA ASN A 13 4.02 -12.83 -13.25
C ASN A 13 3.46 -13.99 -12.41
N ILE A 14 2.53 -14.75 -13.00
CA ILE A 14 1.96 -15.97 -12.41
C ILE A 14 2.85 -17.14 -12.82
N ILE A 15 3.37 -17.91 -11.86
CA ILE A 15 3.98 -19.23 -12.14
C ILE A 15 2.90 -20.29 -11.91
N LEU A 16 2.59 -21.07 -12.96
CA LEU A 16 1.74 -22.26 -12.86
C LEU A 16 2.61 -23.44 -12.43
N TYR A 17 2.43 -23.95 -11.22
CA TYR A 17 2.98 -25.26 -10.86
C TYR A 17 2.08 -26.37 -11.44
N ASN A 18 2.67 -27.53 -11.75
CA ASN A 18 1.98 -28.74 -12.27
C ASN A 18 0.85 -29.29 -11.36
N ASN A 19 0.60 -28.65 -10.21
CA ASN A 19 -0.45 -29.01 -9.24
C ASN A 19 -1.64 -28.02 -9.25
N GLY A 20 -1.71 -27.10 -10.23
CA GLY A 20 -2.82 -26.16 -10.38
C GLY A 20 -2.83 -24.98 -9.39
N LEU A 21 -1.78 -24.82 -8.60
CA LEU A 21 -1.62 -23.69 -7.67
C LEU A 21 -0.95 -22.52 -8.40
N THR A 22 -1.63 -21.37 -8.41
CA THR A 22 -1.10 -20.08 -8.85
C THR A 22 -0.41 -19.40 -7.66
N HIS A 23 0.87 -19.08 -7.79
CA HIS A 23 1.60 -18.26 -6.82
C HIS A 23 2.01 -16.93 -7.49
N TRP A 24 1.84 -15.83 -6.75
CA TRP A 24 2.43 -14.54 -7.09
C TRP A 24 3.96 -14.62 -7.09
N ASN A 25 4.61 -14.26 -8.18
CA ASN A 25 6.07 -14.14 -8.17
C ASN A 25 6.48 -12.97 -7.26
N ALA A 26 7.43 -13.21 -6.35
CA ALA A 26 7.99 -12.13 -5.55
C ALA A 26 8.67 -11.12 -6.49
N ALA A 27 8.55 -9.83 -6.18
CA ALA A 27 9.30 -8.82 -6.92
C ALA A 27 10.80 -9.03 -6.68
N ASN A 28 11.62 -8.85 -7.72
CA ASN A 28 13.08 -8.92 -7.60
C ASN A 28 13.70 -7.70 -6.89
N TYR A 29 12.87 -6.85 -6.29
CA TYR A 29 13.27 -5.61 -5.63
C TYR A 29 12.54 -5.47 -4.31
N ASN A 30 13.28 -5.04 -3.29
CA ASN A 30 12.78 -4.74 -1.95
C ASN A 30 13.05 -3.26 -1.67
N LEU A 31 12.06 -2.53 -1.20
CA LEU A 31 12.17 -1.11 -0.83
C LEU A 31 11.86 -0.92 0.66
N PRO A 32 12.43 0.09 1.31
CA PRO A 32 11.98 0.48 2.64
C PRO A 32 10.51 0.89 2.58
N MET A 33 9.68 0.32 3.46
CA MET A 33 8.24 0.56 3.50
C MET A 33 7.79 0.73 4.94
N THR A 34 6.78 1.57 5.15
CA THR A 34 6.06 1.67 6.43
C THR A 34 4.56 1.50 6.21
N LEU A 35 3.86 1.01 7.23
CA LEU A 35 2.43 0.82 7.22
C LEU A 35 1.86 1.11 8.60
N ASN A 36 0.92 2.04 8.67
CA ASN A 36 0.19 2.38 9.87
C ASN A 36 -1.31 2.27 9.58
N LEU A 37 -2.06 1.78 10.56
CA LEU A 37 -3.52 1.71 10.50
C LEU A 37 -4.08 2.37 11.74
N TYR A 38 -5.01 3.30 11.51
CA TYR A 38 -5.69 4.04 12.56
C TYR A 38 -7.18 3.77 12.51
N TYR A 39 -7.80 3.73 13.68
CA TYR A 39 -9.23 3.93 13.83
C TYR A 39 -9.52 5.43 13.86
N TYR A 40 -10.56 5.88 13.15
CA TYR A 40 -11.02 7.25 13.09
C TYR A 40 -12.52 7.31 13.41
N GLY A 41 -12.85 7.52 14.69
CA GLY A 41 -14.21 7.75 15.18
C GLY A 41 -14.63 9.23 15.22
N GLY A 42 -13.81 10.13 14.66
CA GLY A 42 -14.00 11.58 14.65
C GLY A 42 -12.78 12.34 15.17
N GLN A 43 -12.83 13.69 15.10
CA GLN A 43 -11.68 14.56 15.35
C GLN A 43 -10.99 14.36 16.73
N ASN A 44 -11.74 13.96 17.75
CA ASN A 44 -11.23 13.72 19.10
C ASN A 44 -11.17 12.24 19.49
N ASN A 45 -11.35 11.33 18.52
CA ASN A 45 -11.41 9.89 18.75
C ASN A 45 -10.63 9.16 17.65
N ILE A 46 -9.31 9.09 17.85
CA ILE A 46 -8.37 8.47 16.92
C ILE A 46 -7.49 7.53 17.73
N ASP A 47 -7.47 6.26 17.35
CA ASP A 47 -6.65 5.23 18.00
C ASP A 47 -5.70 4.59 16.99
N ASP A 48 -4.49 4.27 17.45
CA ASP A 48 -3.56 3.42 16.71
C ASP A 48 -4.02 1.95 16.77
N ILE A 49 -4.18 1.32 15.61
CA ILE A 49 -4.45 -0.12 15.52
C ILE A 49 -3.14 -0.89 15.36
N PHE A 50 -2.24 -0.39 14.51
CA PHE A 50 -0.85 -0.84 14.45
C PHE A 50 0.06 0.17 13.74
N CYS A 51 1.32 0.22 14.18
CA CYS A 51 2.44 0.84 13.47
C CYS A 51 3.47 -0.22 13.06
N TRP A 52 3.79 -0.31 11.78
CA TRP A 52 4.80 -1.22 11.25
C TRP A 52 5.83 -0.48 10.39
N ALA A 53 7.07 -0.47 10.86
CA ALA A 53 8.23 0.15 10.20
C ALA A 53 9.43 -0.80 10.27
N PRO A 54 9.47 -1.85 9.43
CA PRO A 54 10.55 -2.82 9.43
C PRO A 54 11.88 -2.17 9.01
N ASN A 55 12.97 -2.58 9.67
CA ASN A 55 14.32 -2.15 9.30
C ASN A 55 14.81 -2.80 7.99
N SER A 56 14.26 -3.95 7.63
CA SER A 56 14.58 -4.63 6.38
C SER A 56 13.71 -4.12 5.24
N ASN A 57 14.28 -4.05 4.04
CA ASN A 57 13.51 -3.74 2.84
C ASN A 57 12.46 -4.82 2.57
N GLN A 58 11.31 -4.41 2.05
CA GLN A 58 10.15 -5.25 1.81
C GLN A 58 9.80 -5.28 0.31
N TRP A 59 9.38 -6.44 -0.21
CA TRP A 59 8.72 -6.55 -1.52
C TRP A 59 7.19 -6.36 -1.42
N TRP A 60 6.64 -6.47 -0.21
CA TRP A 60 5.24 -6.21 0.16
C TRP A 60 5.16 -5.89 1.66
N ILE A 61 4.16 -5.11 2.08
CA ILE A 61 3.90 -4.82 3.48
C ILE A 61 2.43 -5.07 3.81
N THR A 62 2.17 -5.65 4.99
CA THR A 62 0.83 -5.95 5.48
C THR A 62 0.79 -5.80 6.99
N GLY A 63 -0.39 -5.60 7.54
CA GLY A 63 -0.62 -5.58 8.98
C GLY A 63 -2.04 -6.06 9.29
N PHE A 64 -2.16 -6.77 10.40
CA PHE A 64 -3.41 -7.33 10.88
C PHE A 64 -3.40 -7.31 12.40
N ASN A 65 -4.48 -6.80 13.00
CA ASN A 65 -4.68 -6.81 14.44
C ASN A 65 -6.02 -7.50 14.76
N PRO A 66 -6.01 -8.70 15.36
CA PRO A 66 -7.23 -9.46 15.66
C PRO A 66 -8.12 -8.77 16.71
N ASP A 67 -7.58 -7.88 17.54
CA ASP A 67 -8.38 -7.22 18.58
C ASP A 67 -9.38 -6.20 17.99
N TYR A 68 -9.19 -5.82 16.71
CA TYR A 68 -9.96 -4.79 16.01
C TYR A 68 -10.86 -5.36 14.90
N MET A 69 -11.17 -6.67 14.93
CA MET A 69 -11.96 -7.36 13.89
C MET A 69 -13.40 -6.86 13.72
N THR A 70 -13.97 -6.17 14.72
CA THR A 70 -15.36 -5.69 14.70
C THR A 70 -15.51 -4.26 14.19
N ILE A 71 -14.40 -3.56 13.90
CA ILE A 71 -14.43 -2.18 13.43
C ILE A 71 -14.72 -2.14 11.92
N SER A 72 -15.56 -1.19 11.52
CA SER A 72 -15.88 -0.95 10.11
C SER A 72 -14.66 -0.39 9.37
N ALA A 73 -14.41 -0.87 8.14
CA ALA A 73 -13.38 -0.29 7.27
C ALA A 73 -13.61 1.19 6.95
N GLN A 74 -14.86 1.68 7.10
CA GLN A 74 -15.19 3.10 6.93
C GLN A 74 -14.59 3.99 8.01
N ASP A 75 -14.37 3.43 9.19
CA ASP A 75 -13.79 4.12 10.34
C ASP A 75 -12.28 3.86 10.42
N MET A 76 -11.66 3.41 9.33
CA MET A 76 -10.23 3.10 9.28
C MET A 76 -9.50 4.00 8.30
N VAL A 77 -8.28 4.40 8.69
CA VAL A 77 -7.37 5.19 7.86
C VAL A 77 -6.03 4.47 7.80
N VAL A 78 -5.55 4.21 6.59
CA VAL A 78 -4.22 3.65 6.31
C VAL A 78 -3.27 4.77 5.96
N LEU A 79 -2.08 4.77 6.55
CA LEU A 79 -0.94 5.58 6.15
C LEU A 79 0.25 4.68 5.88
N GLY A 80 0.58 4.51 4.60
CA GLY A 80 1.75 3.79 4.13
C GLY A 80 2.77 4.69 3.47
N SER A 81 4.03 4.26 3.45
CA SER A 81 5.08 4.88 2.65
C SER A 81 5.93 3.85 1.92
N ILE A 82 6.44 4.25 0.76
CA ILE A 82 7.41 3.49 -0.03
C ILE A 82 8.55 4.45 -0.36
N ASP A 83 9.74 4.19 0.18
CA ASP A 83 10.96 4.93 -0.13
C ASP A 83 11.57 4.38 -1.43
N CYS A 84 11.48 5.17 -2.50
CA CYS A 84 12.04 4.84 -3.81
C CYS A 84 13.37 5.56 -4.09
N SER A 85 14.02 6.17 -3.09
CA SER A 85 15.30 6.88 -3.26
C SER A 85 16.40 5.99 -3.87
N GLY A 86 16.44 4.71 -3.47
CA GLY A 86 17.31 3.69 -4.05
C GLY A 86 16.88 3.16 -5.43
N CYS A 87 15.68 3.52 -5.89
CA CYS A 87 15.14 3.13 -7.21
C CYS A 87 14.36 4.27 -7.88
N PRO A 88 15.04 5.33 -8.36
CA PRO A 88 14.36 6.52 -8.93
C PRO A 88 13.47 6.21 -10.13
N GLY A 89 13.77 5.14 -10.88
CA GLY A 89 12.93 4.67 -11.98
C GLY A 89 11.55 4.19 -11.50
N MET A 90 11.48 3.51 -10.35
CA MET A 90 10.22 3.09 -9.74
C MET A 90 9.38 4.30 -9.34
N TYR A 91 10.02 5.29 -8.70
CA TYR A 91 9.35 6.54 -8.36
C TYR A 91 8.76 7.22 -9.59
N ALA A 92 9.56 7.38 -10.65
CA ALA A 92 9.13 8.02 -11.89
C ALA A 92 7.96 7.28 -12.54
N SER A 93 8.00 5.94 -12.60
CA SER A 93 6.92 5.13 -13.17
C SER A 93 5.63 5.19 -12.36
N LEU A 94 5.71 5.18 -11.02
CA LEU A 94 4.53 5.34 -10.16
C LEU A 94 3.91 6.71 -10.33
N LYS A 95 4.75 7.76 -10.36
CA LYS A 95 4.31 9.15 -10.52
C LYS A 95 3.61 9.34 -11.87
N ASP A 96 4.26 8.98 -12.97
CA ASP A 96 3.72 9.09 -14.34
C ASP A 96 2.35 8.41 -14.47
N LYS A 97 2.21 7.22 -13.87
CA LYS A 97 0.99 6.44 -13.97
C LYS A 97 -0.16 6.99 -13.10
N TYR A 98 0.12 7.46 -11.89
CA TYR A 98 -0.91 7.66 -10.88
C TYR A 98 -1.13 9.09 -10.42
N GLU A 99 -0.18 10.01 -10.64
CA GLU A 99 -0.29 11.41 -10.18
C GLU A 99 -1.55 12.10 -10.72
N ASN A 100 -1.87 11.86 -11.99
CA ASN A 100 -3.03 12.47 -12.66
C ASN A 100 -4.25 11.54 -12.70
N ALA A 101 -4.18 10.35 -12.08
CA ALA A 101 -5.28 9.40 -12.08
C ALA A 101 -6.36 9.87 -11.09
N THR A 102 -7.52 10.29 -11.62
CA THR A 102 -8.63 10.87 -10.85
C THR A 102 -9.10 9.98 -9.70
N THR A 103 -8.99 8.66 -9.84
CA THR A 103 -9.37 7.68 -8.82
C THR A 103 -8.41 7.64 -7.62
N TYR A 104 -7.13 7.96 -7.82
CA TYR A 104 -6.07 7.72 -6.84
C TYR A 104 -5.39 8.97 -6.31
N LYS A 105 -5.54 10.11 -7.02
CA LYS A 105 -4.90 11.38 -6.66
C LYS A 105 -5.22 11.88 -5.25
N ASP A 106 -6.39 11.53 -4.71
CA ASP A 106 -6.81 11.93 -3.36
C ASP A 106 -6.05 11.10 -2.29
N PHE A 107 -5.49 9.94 -2.67
CA PHE A 107 -4.89 8.97 -1.77
C PHE A 107 -3.36 8.85 -1.89
N LEU A 108 -2.74 9.53 -2.87
CA LEU A 108 -1.32 9.41 -3.15
C LEU A 108 -0.64 10.77 -3.06
N ILE A 109 0.49 10.83 -2.34
CA ILE A 109 1.35 12.01 -2.29
C ILE A 109 2.74 11.60 -2.76
N PHE A 110 3.24 12.32 -3.77
CA PHE A 110 4.55 12.11 -4.36
C PHE A 110 5.54 13.13 -3.78
N ASP A 111 6.34 12.70 -2.81
CA ASP A 111 7.43 13.50 -2.25
C ASP A 111 8.64 13.46 -3.19
N GLU A 112 8.85 14.55 -3.91
CA GLU A 112 9.90 14.64 -4.92
C GLU A 112 11.31 14.71 -4.34
N ASP A 113 11.47 15.28 -3.15
CA ASP A 113 12.79 15.47 -2.54
C ASP A 113 13.28 14.13 -1.96
N GLY A 114 12.42 13.47 -1.19
CA GLY A 114 12.72 12.16 -0.60
C GLY A 114 12.57 10.98 -1.55
N LYS A 115 11.97 11.18 -2.73
CA LYS A 115 11.52 10.09 -3.63
C LYS A 115 10.63 9.08 -2.90
N THR A 116 9.80 9.56 -1.99
CA THR A 116 8.88 8.73 -1.21
C THR A 116 7.46 8.86 -1.77
N VAL A 117 6.80 7.72 -1.94
CA VAL A 117 5.37 7.69 -2.26
C VAL A 117 4.61 7.42 -0.98
N TRP A 118 3.77 8.37 -0.57
CA TRP A 118 2.88 8.21 0.56
C TRP A 118 1.50 7.77 0.07
N ILE A 119 0.94 6.78 0.75
CA ILE A 119 -0.38 6.22 0.47
C ILE A 119 -1.23 6.51 1.70
N LEU A 120 -2.19 7.42 1.56
CA LEU A 120 -3.18 7.72 2.58
C LEU A 120 -4.52 7.20 2.07
N TRP A 121 -5.04 6.11 2.63
CA TRP A 121 -6.30 5.51 2.18
C TRP A 121 -7.33 5.54 3.29
N TRP A 122 -8.54 5.98 2.96
CA TRP A 122 -9.72 5.94 3.80
C TRP A 122 -10.95 5.76 2.93
N GLN A 123 -12.03 5.24 3.50
CA GLN A 123 -13.27 5.14 2.75
C GLN A 123 -13.93 6.54 2.66
N LYS A 124 -14.06 7.05 1.45
CA LYS A 124 -14.71 8.33 1.14
C LYS A 124 -16.23 8.23 1.23
#